data_AF-A0A399SI92-F1
#
_entry.id   AF-A0A399SI92-F1
#
_cell.length_a   1.000
_cell.length_b   1.000
_cell.length_c   1.000
_cell.angle_alpha   90.00
_cell.angle_beta   90.00
_cell.angle_gamma   90.00
#
_symmetry.space_group_name_H-M   'P 1'
#
loop_
_entity.id
_entity.type
_entity.pdbx_description
1 polymer ?
#
loop_
_entity_poly.entity_id
_entity_poly.type
_entity_poly.pdbx_seq_one_letter_code
_entity_poly.pdbx_strand_id
1 'polypeptide(L)'
;MATKIGFLSFNHWQDVRGSRVRTAQDSLLQSIDLAVAAEEIGIDGAYFRVHHFAPQQASPFPLLAAIASRTSRIEIGTGVVDMRYENPLYTAEEAAMTDLISNRRVQLGISRGSPEQVEAGYESFGYVPQDGETDADMARRHTGLFLRALEGEELATAAPQRGIIAGGVAITP
;
A
#
# COMPACT_ATOMS: atom_id res chain seq x y z
N MET A 1 -19.03 1.30 21.50
CA MET A 1 -18.11 0.65 20.53
C MET A 1 -17.06 -0.11 21.32
N ALA A 2 -16.72 -1.33 20.92
CA ALA A 2 -15.59 -2.05 21.52
C ALA A 2 -14.27 -1.44 21.02
N THR A 3 -13.26 -1.40 21.89
CA THR A 3 -11.91 -0.97 21.52
C THR A 3 -11.30 -1.97 20.56
N LYS A 4 -10.77 -1.51 19.42
CA LYS A 4 -10.00 -2.34 18.48
C LYS A 4 -8.51 -2.28 18.82
N ILE A 5 -7.82 -3.41 18.73
CA ILE A 5 -6.38 -3.54 18.96
C ILE A 5 -5.73 -4.10 17.70
N GLY A 6 -4.65 -3.47 17.25
CA GLY A 6 -3.85 -3.94 16.11
C GLY A 6 -2.36 -3.73 16.34
N PHE A 7 -1.54 -4.26 15.43
CA PHE A 7 -0.09 -4.05 15.45
C PHE A 7 0.40 -3.37 14.17
N LEU A 8 1.52 -2.66 14.29
CA LEU A 8 2.27 -2.12 13.15
C LEU A 8 3.62 -2.82 13.07
N SER A 9 3.94 -3.38 11.89
CA SER A 9 5.25 -3.94 11.58
C SER A 9 5.96 -3.08 10.54
N PHE A 10 7.27 -2.90 10.71
CA PHE A 10 8.14 -2.23 9.74
C PHE A 10 8.72 -3.22 8.72
N ASN A 11 8.48 -4.52 8.91
CA ASN A 11 8.98 -5.59 8.06
C ASN A 11 10.49 -5.47 7.79
N HIS A 12 11.24 -5.11 8.82
CA HIS A 12 12.68 -4.97 8.75
C HIS A 12 13.34 -6.35 8.84
N TRP A 13 14.44 -6.55 8.09
CA TRP A 13 15.30 -7.71 8.21
C TRP A 13 16.76 -7.31 8.34
N GLN A 14 17.53 -8.13 9.02
CA GLN A 14 18.98 -7.95 9.14
C GLN A 14 19.66 -9.28 9.46
N ASP A 15 20.73 -9.61 8.73
CA ASP A 15 21.55 -10.79 9.01
C ASP A 15 22.55 -10.52 10.13
N VAL A 16 22.03 -10.50 11.37
CA VAL A 16 22.82 -10.36 12.60
C VAL A 16 22.55 -11.51 13.55
N ARG A 17 23.54 -11.84 14.38
CA ARG A 17 23.44 -12.91 15.37
C ARG A 17 22.23 -12.66 16.29
N GLY A 18 21.35 -13.67 16.39
CA GLY A 18 20.15 -13.61 17.22
C GLY A 18 18.90 -13.14 16.47
N SER A 19 19.04 -12.54 15.28
CA SER A 19 17.89 -12.23 14.44
C SER A 19 17.23 -13.52 13.92
N ARG A 20 15.91 -13.55 14.00
CA ARG A 20 15.05 -14.56 13.37
C ARG A 20 14.52 -14.11 12.01
N VAL A 21 14.73 -12.85 11.63
CA VAL A 21 14.30 -12.26 10.35
C VAL A 21 15.55 -11.74 9.66
N ARG A 22 16.24 -12.62 8.93
CA ARG A 22 17.58 -12.33 8.40
C ARG A 22 17.55 -11.88 6.95
N THR A 23 16.54 -12.33 6.21
CA THR A 23 16.36 -12.04 4.80
C THR A 23 15.04 -11.33 4.53
N ALA A 24 14.93 -10.71 3.34
CA ALA A 24 13.67 -10.15 2.87
C ALA A 24 12.56 -11.23 2.80
N GLN A 25 12.92 -12.46 2.42
CA GLN A 25 12.00 -13.59 2.39
C GLN A 25 11.49 -13.94 3.80
N ASP A 26 12.38 -14.00 4.79
CA ASP A 26 11.98 -14.25 6.18
C ASP A 26 10.96 -13.21 6.64
N SER A 27 11.22 -11.94 6.32
CA SER A 27 10.34 -10.84 6.69
C SER A 27 8.95 -11.00 6.08
N LEU A 28 8.84 -11.34 4.79
CA LEU A 28 7.55 -11.51 4.12
C LEU A 28 6.78 -12.71 4.67
N LEU A 29 7.41 -13.88 4.73
CA LEU A 29 6.73 -15.11 5.15
C LEU A 29 6.33 -15.05 6.63
N GLN A 30 7.19 -14.53 7.51
CA GLN A 30 6.85 -14.37 8.92
C GLN A 30 5.80 -13.28 9.16
N SER A 31 5.68 -12.27 8.28
CA SER A 31 4.59 -11.29 8.37
C SER A 31 3.23 -11.92 8.08
N ILE A 32 3.19 -12.88 7.14
CA ILE A 32 1.99 -13.67 6.87
C ILE A 32 1.62 -14.51 8.09
N ASP A 33 2.59 -15.26 8.62
CA ASP A 33 2.38 -16.11 9.80
C ASP A 33 1.97 -15.30 11.04
N LEU A 34 2.57 -14.12 11.23
CA LEU A 34 2.23 -13.20 12.32
C LEU A 34 0.79 -12.70 12.21
N ALA A 35 0.32 -12.35 11.02
CA ALA A 35 -1.05 -11.89 10.84
C ALA A 35 -2.08 -13.02 11.09
N VAL A 36 -1.76 -14.26 10.68
CA VAL A 36 -2.57 -15.45 11.00
C VAL A 36 -2.62 -15.68 12.51
N ALA A 37 -1.45 -15.70 13.18
CA ALA A 37 -1.40 -15.89 14.63
C ALA A 37 -2.10 -14.76 15.41
N ALA A 38 -1.99 -13.52 14.93
CA ALA A 38 -2.69 -12.37 15.50
C ALA A 38 -4.22 -12.54 15.41
N GLU A 39 -4.72 -13.02 14.26
CA GLU A 39 -6.14 -13.33 14.09
C GLU A 39 -6.59 -14.46 15.05
N GLU A 40 -5.80 -15.52 15.19
CA GLU A 40 -6.11 -16.66 16.07
C GLU A 40 -6.28 -16.24 17.54
N ILE A 41 -5.53 -15.24 18.00
CA ILE A 41 -5.63 -14.72 19.38
C ILE A 41 -6.61 -13.54 19.54
N GLY A 42 -7.30 -13.15 18.46
CA GLY A 42 -8.36 -12.13 18.55
C GLY A 42 -7.92 -10.69 18.27
N ILE A 43 -6.74 -10.45 17.69
CA ILE A 43 -6.33 -9.11 17.25
C ILE A 43 -7.22 -8.65 16.08
N ASP A 44 -7.51 -7.35 16.03
CA ASP A 44 -8.42 -6.74 15.06
C ASP A 44 -7.71 -6.26 13.79
N GLY A 45 -6.42 -5.90 13.86
CA GLY A 45 -5.70 -5.31 12.73
C GLY A 45 -4.21 -5.65 12.63
N ALA A 46 -3.73 -5.84 11.40
CA ALA A 46 -2.34 -6.02 11.03
C ALA A 46 -1.92 -4.95 10.01
N TYR A 47 -1.03 -4.05 10.40
CA TYR A 47 -0.59 -2.93 9.56
C TYR A 47 0.91 -3.02 9.24
N PHE A 48 1.26 -2.65 8.02
CA PHE A 48 2.62 -2.77 7.52
C PHE A 48 3.11 -1.45 6.94
N ARG A 49 4.32 -1.04 7.36
CA ARG A 49 4.96 0.17 6.84
C ARG A 49 5.65 -0.11 5.51
N VAL A 50 5.60 0.87 4.62
CA VAL A 50 6.30 0.85 3.34
C VAL A 50 7.58 1.68 3.44
N HIS A 51 8.68 1.14 2.92
CA HIS A 51 9.96 1.82 2.83
C HIS A 51 10.65 1.50 1.50
N HIS A 52 11.26 2.51 0.89
CA HIS A 52 12.04 2.35 -0.33
C HIS A 52 13.54 2.44 -0.03
N PHE A 53 14.36 1.71 -0.79
CA PHE A 53 15.82 1.71 -0.65
C PHE A 53 16.34 1.36 0.76
N ALA A 54 15.59 0.57 1.51
CA ALA A 54 15.93 0.16 2.87
C ALA A 54 15.79 -1.37 3.02
N PRO A 55 16.42 -2.00 4.04
CA PRO A 55 16.21 -3.41 4.39
C PRO A 55 14.85 -3.61 5.08
N GLN A 56 13.80 -3.15 4.42
CA GLN A 56 12.38 -3.13 4.78
C GLN A 56 11.54 -3.32 3.51
N GLN A 57 10.27 -3.68 3.65
CA GLN A 57 9.43 -4.01 2.49
C GLN A 57 8.89 -2.76 1.81
N ALA A 58 8.93 -2.75 0.47
CA ALA A 58 8.55 -1.60 -0.35
C ALA A 58 7.20 -1.73 -1.05
N SER A 59 6.70 -2.96 -1.27
CA SER A 59 5.43 -3.20 -1.99
C SER A 59 4.43 -3.84 -1.03
N PRO A 60 3.40 -3.10 -0.57
CA PRO A 60 2.48 -3.60 0.44
C PRO A 60 1.46 -4.60 -0.12
N PHE A 61 0.90 -4.37 -1.30
CA PHE A 61 -0.27 -5.12 -1.80
C PHE A 61 -0.03 -6.61 -2.01
N PRO A 62 1.13 -7.09 -2.53
CA PRO A 62 1.41 -8.52 -2.59
C PRO A 62 1.38 -9.20 -1.21
N LEU A 63 1.94 -8.54 -0.18
CA LEU A 63 1.92 -9.05 1.19
C LEU A 63 0.49 -9.03 1.76
N LEU A 64 -0.24 -7.93 1.58
CA LEU A 64 -1.62 -7.82 2.05
C LEU A 64 -2.51 -8.86 1.39
N ALA A 65 -2.41 -9.09 0.08
CA ALA A 65 -3.17 -10.11 -0.63
C ALA A 65 -2.84 -11.53 -0.14
N ALA A 66 -1.56 -11.80 0.15
CA ALA A 66 -1.15 -13.08 0.74
C ALA A 66 -1.78 -13.29 2.12
N ILE A 67 -1.76 -12.28 2.99
CA ILE A 67 -2.43 -12.33 4.31
C ILE A 67 -3.94 -12.48 4.14
N ALA A 68 -4.54 -11.73 3.22
CA ALA A 68 -5.97 -11.77 2.93
C ALA A 68 -6.44 -13.20 2.62
N SER A 69 -5.69 -13.94 1.80
CA SER A 69 -5.99 -15.32 1.44
C SER A 69 -5.87 -16.34 2.59
N ARG A 70 -5.22 -15.96 3.69
CA ARG A 70 -4.91 -16.84 4.83
C ARG A 70 -5.70 -16.48 6.10
N THR A 71 -6.48 -15.41 6.04
CA THR A 71 -7.23 -14.85 7.17
C THR A 71 -8.66 -14.54 6.77
N SER A 72 -9.56 -14.34 7.74
CA SER A 72 -11.01 -14.19 7.44
C SER A 72 -11.70 -12.99 8.10
N ARG A 73 -11.08 -12.40 9.11
CA ARG A 73 -11.65 -11.38 10.00
C ARG A 73 -10.70 -10.19 10.21
N ILE A 74 -9.41 -10.44 10.46
CA ILE A 74 -8.45 -9.38 10.80
C ILE A 74 -8.40 -8.32 9.70
N GLU A 75 -8.46 -7.05 10.06
CA GLU A 75 -8.22 -5.96 9.12
C GLU A 75 -6.73 -5.94 8.73
N ILE A 76 -6.45 -5.64 7.47
CA ILE A 76 -5.08 -5.66 6.95
C ILE A 76 -4.81 -4.34 6.25
N GLY A 77 -3.63 -3.77 6.43
CA GLY A 77 -3.45 -2.41 5.96
C GLY A 77 -2.03 -1.89 5.91
N THR A 78 -1.95 -0.64 5.46
CA THR A 78 -0.70 0.10 5.36
C THR A 78 -0.59 1.11 6.48
N GLY A 79 0.63 1.31 6.98
CA GLY A 79 0.94 2.28 8.03
C GLY A 79 2.35 2.85 7.85
N VAL A 80 2.67 3.50 6.74
CA VAL A 80 1.82 4.10 5.70
C VAL A 80 2.49 3.95 4.32
N VAL A 81 1.74 4.18 3.23
CA VAL A 81 2.27 4.35 1.87
C VAL A 81 2.74 5.79 1.68
N ASP A 82 3.94 5.98 1.13
CA ASP A 82 4.46 7.30 0.77
C ASP A 82 4.01 7.69 -0.64
N MET A 83 3.08 8.65 -0.73
CA MET A 83 2.47 9.03 -2.00
C MET A 83 3.45 9.69 -2.99
N ARG A 84 4.68 10.02 -2.58
CA ARG A 84 5.72 10.49 -3.50
C ARG A 84 6.24 9.38 -4.41
N TYR A 85 6.17 8.12 -3.98
CA TYR A 85 6.69 6.95 -4.70
C TYR A 85 5.65 6.20 -5.53
N GLU A 86 4.41 6.68 -5.54
CA GLU A 86 3.28 5.94 -6.08
C GLU A 86 2.79 6.54 -7.39
N ASN A 87 2.36 5.66 -8.32
CA ASN A 87 1.42 6.04 -9.35
C ASN A 87 0.00 5.96 -8.75
N PRO A 88 -0.71 7.09 -8.53
CA PRO A 88 -1.98 7.10 -7.83
C PRO A 88 -3.05 6.17 -8.42
N LEU A 89 -3.05 6.00 -9.74
CA LEU A 89 -4.04 5.16 -10.43
C LEU A 89 -3.72 3.68 -10.26
N TYR A 90 -2.45 3.31 -10.38
CA TYR A 90 -2.01 1.93 -10.20
C TYR A 90 -2.20 1.47 -8.74
N THR A 91 -1.82 2.31 -7.78
CA THR A 91 -2.06 2.06 -6.35
C THR A 91 -3.55 1.87 -6.05
N ALA A 92 -4.45 2.60 -6.73
CA ALA A 92 -5.90 2.43 -6.59
C ALA A 92 -6.37 1.07 -7.13
N GLU A 93 -5.86 0.63 -8.28
CA GLU A 93 -6.14 -0.71 -8.85
C GLU A 93 -5.67 -1.83 -7.91
N GLU A 94 -4.42 -1.76 -7.43
CA GLU A 94 -3.84 -2.77 -6.52
C GLU A 94 -4.58 -2.83 -5.18
N ALA A 95 -4.92 -1.66 -4.61
CA ALA A 95 -5.70 -1.56 -3.39
C ALA A 95 -7.09 -2.18 -3.57
N ALA A 96 -7.77 -1.87 -4.68
CA ALA A 96 -9.09 -2.41 -4.99
C ALA A 96 -9.09 -3.93 -5.12
N MET A 97 -8.13 -4.49 -5.89
CA MET A 97 -8.00 -5.94 -6.03
C MET A 97 -7.71 -6.62 -4.69
N THR A 98 -6.81 -6.04 -3.89
CA THR A 98 -6.49 -6.56 -2.56
C THR A 98 -7.70 -6.51 -1.64
N ASP A 99 -8.49 -5.44 -1.69
CA ASP A 99 -9.71 -5.28 -0.90
C ASP A 99 -10.75 -6.34 -1.26
N LEU A 100 -10.93 -6.64 -2.55
CA LEU A 100 -11.79 -7.73 -3.00
C LEU A 100 -11.30 -9.11 -2.52
N ILE A 101 -10.00 -9.41 -2.66
CA ILE A 101 -9.41 -10.67 -2.17
C ILE A 101 -9.62 -10.80 -0.65
N SER A 102 -9.51 -9.69 0.07
CA SER A 102 -9.69 -9.65 1.52
C SER A 102 -11.15 -9.71 1.97
N ASN A 103 -12.13 -9.67 1.06
CA ASN A 103 -13.53 -9.49 1.38
C ASN A 103 -13.76 -8.21 2.21
N ARG A 104 -13.30 -7.07 1.68
CA ARG A 104 -13.53 -5.72 2.22
C ARG A 104 -12.86 -5.43 3.57
N ARG A 105 -11.66 -5.98 3.81
CA ARG A 105 -10.89 -5.82 5.06
C ARG A 105 -9.69 -4.89 4.94
N VAL A 106 -9.42 -4.32 3.76
CA VAL A 106 -8.25 -3.47 3.57
C VAL A 106 -8.43 -2.11 4.26
N GLN A 107 -7.41 -1.66 4.97
CA GLN A 107 -7.32 -0.36 5.63
C GLN A 107 -6.09 0.39 5.09
N LEU A 108 -6.31 1.49 4.36
CA LEU A 108 -5.23 2.21 3.68
C LEU A 108 -4.75 3.40 4.51
N GLY A 109 -3.55 3.29 5.04
CA GLY A 109 -2.78 4.43 5.54
C GLY A 109 -1.88 4.98 4.44
N ILE A 110 -2.06 6.26 4.10
CA ILE A 110 -1.24 7.00 3.13
C ILE A 110 -0.57 8.20 3.81
N SER A 111 0.48 8.72 3.21
CA SER A 111 1.25 9.83 3.76
C SER A 111 1.86 10.71 2.68
N ARG A 112 2.19 11.94 3.07
CA ARG A 112 3.05 12.84 2.27
C ARG A 112 4.50 12.34 2.19
N GLY A 113 4.84 11.33 3.00
CA GLY A 113 6.16 10.70 3.10
C GLY A 113 6.95 11.05 4.36
N SER A 114 8.03 10.31 4.61
CA SER A 114 8.99 10.54 5.70
C SER A 114 10.39 10.84 5.15
N PRO A 115 11.32 11.36 5.98
CA PRO A 115 12.73 11.27 5.68
C PRO A 115 13.11 9.80 5.46
N GLU A 116 13.59 9.47 4.26
CA GLU A 116 14.03 8.13 3.88
C GLU A 116 15.56 8.07 3.85
N GLN A 117 16.12 6.88 3.62
CA GLN A 117 17.57 6.67 3.52
C GLN A 117 18.20 7.37 2.30
N VAL A 118 17.39 7.63 1.27
CA VAL A 118 17.83 8.23 0.00
C VAL A 118 17.21 9.61 -0.14
N GLU A 119 18.04 10.61 -0.39
CA GLU A 119 17.61 11.96 -0.72
C GLU A 119 16.83 11.95 -2.04
N ALA A 120 15.60 12.48 -2.03
CA ALA A 120 14.70 12.54 -3.18
C ALA A 120 14.57 11.21 -3.96
N GLY A 121 14.60 10.06 -3.28
CA GLY A 121 14.63 8.76 -3.96
C GLY A 121 13.43 8.48 -4.86
N TYR A 122 12.29 9.15 -4.67
CA TYR A 122 11.12 9.08 -5.54
C TYR A 122 11.42 9.53 -6.99
N GLU A 123 12.44 10.38 -7.19
CA GLU A 123 12.89 10.80 -8.52
C GLU A 123 13.47 9.62 -9.32
N SER A 124 14.06 8.62 -8.65
CA SER A 124 14.54 7.39 -9.29
C SER A 124 13.41 6.51 -9.84
N PHE A 125 12.18 6.74 -9.38
CA PHE A 125 10.97 6.09 -9.89
C PHE A 125 10.32 6.93 -11.02
N GLY A 126 10.90 8.08 -11.37
CA GLY A 126 10.40 8.98 -12.39
C GLY A 126 9.34 9.97 -11.89
N TYR A 127 9.09 10.04 -10.58
CA TYR A 127 8.21 11.04 -9.99
C TYR A 127 9.03 12.26 -9.63
N VAL A 128 8.78 13.38 -10.31
CA VAL A 128 9.49 14.64 -10.06
C VAL A 128 8.44 15.73 -9.83
N PRO A 129 8.61 16.59 -8.81
CA PRO A 129 7.72 17.74 -8.63
C PRO A 129 7.68 18.62 -9.88
N GLN A 130 6.50 19.17 -10.18
CA GLN A 130 6.35 20.12 -11.29
C GLN A 130 7.03 21.46 -10.97
N ASP A 131 7.21 22.32 -11.98
CA ASP A 131 7.77 23.66 -11.79
C ASP A 131 6.96 24.45 -10.74
N GLY A 132 7.63 24.84 -9.65
CA GLY A 132 7.01 25.54 -8.52
C GLY A 132 6.32 24.63 -7.49
N GLU A 133 6.38 23.31 -7.66
CA GLU A 133 5.84 22.31 -6.73
C GLU A 133 6.94 21.82 -5.76
N THR A 134 6.64 21.72 -4.46
CA THR A 134 7.50 20.99 -3.52
C THR A 134 7.23 19.48 -3.59
N ASP A 135 8.10 18.64 -3.02
CA ASP A 135 7.86 17.20 -2.91
C ASP A 135 6.57 16.89 -2.11
N ALA A 136 6.28 17.70 -1.10
CA ALA A 136 5.04 17.64 -0.34
C ALA A 136 3.80 17.99 -1.18
N ASP A 137 3.90 18.99 -2.07
CA ASP A 137 2.81 19.36 -2.96
C ASP A 137 2.54 18.26 -4.00
N MET A 138 3.60 17.66 -4.55
CA MET A 138 3.50 16.47 -5.41
C MET A 138 2.78 15.33 -4.70
N ALA A 139 3.18 15.01 -3.46
CA ALA A 139 2.53 13.97 -2.66
C ALA A 139 1.04 14.27 -2.42
N ARG A 140 0.70 15.54 -2.20
CA ARG A 140 -0.69 16.00 -2.04
C ARG A 140 -1.49 15.85 -3.34
N ARG A 141 -0.92 16.21 -4.48
CA ARG A 141 -1.52 16.01 -5.80
C ARG A 141 -1.75 14.53 -6.10
N HIS A 142 -0.75 13.68 -5.82
CA HIS A 142 -0.86 12.23 -5.94
C HIS A 142 -1.99 11.68 -5.06
N THR A 143 -2.05 12.11 -3.80
CA THR A 143 -3.14 11.77 -2.87
C THR A 143 -4.50 12.17 -3.41
N GLY A 144 -4.63 13.39 -3.95
CA GLY A 144 -5.90 13.87 -4.51
C GLY A 144 -6.37 13.04 -5.69
N LEU A 145 -5.47 12.66 -6.60
CA LEU A 145 -5.80 11.78 -7.72
C LEU A 145 -6.19 10.37 -7.26
N PHE A 146 -5.48 9.83 -6.27
CA PHE A 146 -5.78 8.53 -5.67
C PHE A 146 -7.19 8.49 -5.05
N LEU A 147 -7.57 9.50 -4.27
CA LEU A 147 -8.90 9.56 -3.65
C LEU A 147 -10.02 9.64 -4.69
N ARG A 148 -9.86 10.48 -5.72
CA ARG A 148 -10.81 10.56 -6.84
C ARG A 148 -10.98 9.21 -7.56
N ALA A 149 -9.89 8.46 -7.72
CA ALA A 149 -9.94 7.11 -8.29
C ALA A 149 -10.74 6.15 -7.39
N LEU A 150 -10.52 6.18 -6.08
CA LEU A 150 -11.28 5.35 -5.12
C LEU A 150 -12.76 5.74 -5.03
N GLU A 151 -13.10 7.00 -5.28
CA GLU A 151 -14.48 7.49 -5.35
C GLU A 151 -15.19 7.08 -6.66
N GLY A 152 -14.48 6.44 -7.59
CA GLY A 152 -15.02 5.98 -8.86
C GLY A 152 -15.18 7.09 -9.90
N GLU A 153 -14.40 8.17 -9.79
CA GLU A 153 -14.42 9.23 -10.80
C GLU A 153 -13.89 8.71 -12.16
N GLU A 154 -14.50 9.19 -13.24
CA GLU A 154 -14.05 8.89 -14.60
C GLU A 154 -12.78 9.70 -14.94
N LEU A 155 -11.62 9.08 -14.72
CA LEU A 155 -10.30 9.72 -14.85
C LEU A 155 -9.63 9.52 -16.23
N ALA A 156 -10.20 8.66 -17.07
CA ALA A 156 -9.71 8.40 -18.43
C ALA A 156 -10.83 8.55 -19.46
N THR A 157 -10.49 8.64 -20.75
CA THR A 157 -11.46 8.69 -21.86
C THR A 157 -11.40 7.41 -22.67
N ALA A 158 -12.56 6.84 -23.00
CA ALA A 158 -12.65 5.61 -23.78
C ALA A 158 -12.10 5.82 -25.21
N ALA A 159 -11.38 4.82 -25.73
CA ALA A 159 -10.90 4.84 -27.11
C ALA A 159 -12.08 4.64 -28.10
N PRO A 160 -12.30 5.55 -29.06
CA PRO A 160 -13.49 5.53 -29.94
C PRO A 160 -13.65 4.25 -30.76
N GLN A 161 -12.53 3.60 -31.12
CA GLN A 161 -12.49 2.49 -32.07
C GLN A 161 -12.71 1.12 -31.42
N ARG A 162 -12.79 1.04 -30.08
CA ARG A 162 -12.93 -0.25 -29.36
C ARG A 162 -14.37 -0.60 -28.94
N GLY A 163 -15.36 0.26 -29.22
CA GLY A 163 -16.79 -0.08 -29.27
C GLY A 163 -17.49 -0.60 -28.00
N ILE A 164 -16.78 -0.80 -26.89
CA ILE A 164 -17.34 -1.44 -25.68
C ILE A 164 -17.77 -0.40 -24.62
N ILE A 165 -17.14 0.77 -24.57
CA ILE A 165 -17.43 1.85 -23.62
C ILE A 165 -17.33 3.18 -24.35
N ALA A 166 -18.26 4.11 -24.08
CA ALA A 166 -18.24 5.48 -24.61
C ALA A 166 -18.22 6.47 -23.43
N GLY A 167 -17.49 7.58 -23.57
CA GLY A 167 -17.39 8.61 -22.52
C GLY A 167 -16.17 8.44 -21.62
N GLY A 168 -16.26 8.94 -20.40
CA GLY A 168 -15.23 8.77 -19.39
C GLY A 168 -15.22 7.35 -18.83
N VAL A 169 -14.07 6.95 -18.29
CA VAL A 169 -13.82 5.60 -17.76
C VAL A 169 -13.18 5.74 -16.38
N ALA A 170 -13.80 5.11 -15.39
CA ALA A 170 -13.29 5.00 -14.03
C ALA A 170 -12.44 3.73 -13.87
N ILE A 171 -11.60 3.71 -12.84
CA ILE A 171 -11.00 2.46 -12.38
C ILE A 171 -12.11 1.61 -11.77
N THR A 172 -12.29 0.41 -12.30
CA THR A 172 -13.24 -0.58 -11.79
C THR A 172 -12.47 -1.77 -11.23
N PRO A 173 -12.70 -2.15 -9.96
CA PRO A 173 -12.15 -3.36 -9.36
C PRO A 173 -12.53 -4.64 -10.12
#